data_AF-A0AA40TSW5-F1
#
_entry.id   AF-A0AA40TSW5-F1
#
_cell.length_a   1.000
_cell.length_b   1.000
_cell.length_c   1.000
_cell.angle_alpha   90.00
_cell.angle_beta   90.00
_cell.angle_gamma   90.00
#
_symmetry.space_group_name_H-M   'P 1'
#
loop_
_entity.id
_entity.type
_entity.pdbx_description
1 polymer ?
#
loop_
_entity_poly.entity_id
_entity_poly.type
_entity_poly.pdbx_seq_one_letter_code
_entity_poly.pdbx_strand_id
1 'polypeptide(L)'
;MHRSGEQVHIQGRYTLAVDDGNAYIAAGLAGMGILWLPDYMARRHLARGDLVRLFEDWQLDSMPMYVAFPPNRHVSIKVRVFIDWVSEVMAQHGPLGKRSKADQA
;
A
#
# COMPACT_ATOMS: atom_id res chain seq x y z
N MET A 1 12.53 -6.64 -0.72
CA MET A 1 12.15 -6.67 -2.14
C MET A 1 12.62 -7.97 -2.76
N HIS A 2 11.91 -8.50 -3.75
CA HIS A 2 12.21 -9.79 -4.37
C HIS A 2 12.20 -9.73 -5.90
N ARG A 3 13.05 -10.54 -6.55
CA ARG A 3 13.16 -10.68 -8.00
C ARG A 3 13.63 -12.09 -8.36
N SER A 4 12.89 -12.84 -9.18
CA SER A 4 13.35 -14.13 -9.75
C SER A 4 13.98 -15.14 -8.76
N GLY A 5 13.45 -15.22 -7.53
CA GLY A 5 13.99 -16.09 -6.47
C GLY A 5 15.05 -15.43 -5.57
N GLU A 6 15.53 -14.25 -5.93
CA GLU A 6 16.37 -13.40 -5.09
C GLU A 6 15.50 -12.59 -4.13
N GLN A 7 15.93 -12.50 -2.88
CA GLN A 7 15.34 -11.61 -1.86
C GLN A 7 16.44 -10.75 -1.25
N VAL A 8 16.17 -9.45 -1.18
CA VAL A 8 17.06 -8.48 -0.56
C VAL A 8 16.30 -7.69 0.50
N HIS A 9 16.86 -7.69 1.71
CA HIS A 9 16.44 -6.80 2.78
C HIS A 9 17.30 -5.53 2.73
N ILE A 10 16.64 -4.37 2.60
CA ILE A 10 17.33 -3.09 2.52
C ILE A 10 17.20 -2.37 3.86
N GLN A 11 18.34 -2.11 4.51
CA GLN A 11 18.44 -1.11 5.58
C GLN A 11 19.15 0.12 5.02
N GLY A 12 18.36 1.06 4.52
CA GLY A 12 18.86 2.33 4.01
C GLY A 12 19.20 3.31 5.13
N ARG A 13 20.21 4.16 4.91
CA ARG A 13 20.42 5.34 5.74
C ARG A 13 19.31 6.35 5.43
N TYR A 14 18.58 6.79 6.45
CA TYR A 14 17.54 7.81 6.31
C TYR A 14 17.94 9.09 7.06
N THR A 15 17.45 10.23 6.57
CA THR A 15 17.58 11.54 7.24
C THR A 15 16.27 11.95 7.91
N LEU A 16 15.14 11.40 7.46
CA LEU A 16 13.81 11.63 7.98
C LEU A 16 13.06 10.31 8.12
N ALA A 17 12.35 10.14 9.22
CA ALA A 17 11.40 9.05 9.44
C ALA A 17 10.03 9.66 9.78
N VAL A 18 8.98 9.14 9.15
CA VAL A 18 7.59 9.60 9.33
C VAL A 18 6.66 8.39 9.44
N ASP A 19 5.57 8.56 10.17
CA ASP A 19 4.52 7.57 10.38
C ASP A 19 3.18 7.95 9.72
N ASP A 20 3.15 9.07 8.98
CA ASP A 20 2.00 9.56 8.22
C ASP A 20 2.23 9.50 6.70
N GLY A 21 1.22 9.03 5.97
CA GLY A 21 1.29 8.86 4.53
C GLY A 21 1.40 10.17 3.74
N ASN A 22 0.75 11.25 4.18
CA ASN A 22 0.81 12.54 3.49
C ASN A 22 2.16 13.20 3.70
N ALA A 23 2.66 13.18 4.94
CA ALA A 23 4.02 13.64 5.26
C ALA A 23 5.07 12.87 4.44
N TYR A 24 4.85 11.57 4.25
CA TYR A 24 5.75 10.71 3.48
C TYR A 24 5.85 11.09 2.00
N ILE A 25 4.71 11.31 1.31
CA ILE A 25 4.73 11.82 -0.07
C ILE A 25 5.38 13.20 -0.12
N ALA A 26 5.01 14.11 0.78
CA ALA A 26 5.53 15.47 0.80
C ALA A 26 7.06 15.49 0.91
N ALA A 27 7.64 14.62 1.75
CA ALA A 27 9.09 14.48 1.88
C ALA A 27 9.77 14.03 0.57
N GLY A 28 9.20 13.06 -0.16
CA GLY A 28 9.78 12.63 -1.44
C GLY A 28 9.64 13.67 -2.53
N LEU A 29 8.52 14.39 -2.59
CA LEU A 29 8.34 15.51 -3.53
C LEU A 29 9.31 16.67 -3.23
N ALA A 30 9.71 16.83 -1.97
CA ALA A 30 10.75 17.77 -1.56
C ALA A 30 12.18 17.25 -1.80
N GLY A 31 12.34 16.05 -2.38
CA GLY A 31 13.65 15.47 -2.70
C GLY A 31 14.42 14.92 -1.49
N MET A 32 13.74 14.59 -0.38
CA MET A 32 14.40 14.11 0.83
C MET A 32 14.85 12.65 0.78
N GLY A 33 14.65 11.96 -0.35
CA GLY A 33 15.16 10.61 -0.58
C GLY A 33 14.24 9.72 -1.41
N ILE A 34 14.43 8.40 -1.26
CA ILE A 34 13.63 7.36 -1.93
C ILE A 34 12.46 6.99 -1.02
N LEU A 35 11.28 6.81 -1.62
CA LEU A 35 10.06 6.42 -0.92
C LEU A 35 9.57 5.03 -1.34
N TRP A 36 8.93 4.32 -0.42
CA TRP A 36 8.16 3.12 -0.64
C TRP A 36 6.67 3.42 -0.50
N LEU A 37 6.04 3.82 -1.61
CA LEU A 37 4.63 4.22 -1.63
C LEU A 37 3.73 3.10 -2.18
N PRO A 38 2.51 2.94 -1.65
CA PRO A 38 1.43 2.27 -2.35
C PRO A 38 1.16 2.92 -3.71
N ASP A 39 0.81 2.11 -4.72
CA ASP A 39 0.59 2.60 -6.09
C ASP A 39 -0.48 3.71 -6.18
N TYR A 40 -1.54 3.63 -5.39
CA TYR A 40 -2.61 4.65 -5.40
C TYR A 40 -2.11 6.04 -4.98
N MET A 41 -1.11 6.10 -4.09
CA MET A 41 -0.48 7.33 -3.63
C MET A 41 0.47 7.88 -4.69
N ALA A 42 1.23 7.00 -5.35
CA ALA A 42 2.23 7.39 -6.33
C ALA A 42 1.64 7.76 -7.70
N ARG A 43 0.51 7.18 -8.11
CA ARG A 43 -0.01 7.23 -9.49
C ARG A 43 -0.08 8.63 -10.09
N ARG A 44 -0.62 9.60 -9.35
CA ARG A 44 -0.75 11.00 -9.82
C ARG A 44 0.60 11.67 -9.99
N HIS A 45 1.52 11.45 -9.06
CA HIS A 45 2.85 12.07 -9.07
C HIS A 45 3.76 11.46 -10.15
N LEU A 46 3.67 10.15 -10.37
CA LEU A 46 4.33 9.47 -11.48
C LEU A 46 3.83 10.00 -12.83
N ALA A 47 2.51 10.16 -12.99
CA ALA A 47 1.93 10.68 -14.25
C ALA A 47 2.36 12.12 -14.57
N ARG A 48 2.69 12.92 -13.55
CA ARG A 48 3.21 14.29 -13.71
C ARG A 48 4.73 14.35 -13.85
N GLY A 49 5.44 13.26 -13.59
CA GLY A 49 6.90 13.22 -13.55
C GLY A 49 7.52 13.82 -12.28
N ASP A 50 6.72 14.11 -11.24
CA ASP A 50 7.26 14.60 -9.95
C ASP A 50 7.99 13.49 -9.19
N LEU A 51 7.59 12.24 -9.43
CA LEU A 51 8.24 11.03 -8.93
C LEU A 51 8.61 10.15 -10.11
N VAL A 52 9.65 9.34 -9.92
CA VAL A 52 10.10 8.33 -10.88
C VAL A 52 10.13 6.97 -10.17
N ARG A 53 9.72 5.91 -10.88
CA ARG A 53 9.83 4.55 -10.35
C ARG A 53 11.30 4.13 -10.33
N LEU A 54 11.71 3.48 -9.25
CA LEU A 54 13.03 2.89 -9.10
C LEU A 54 12.89 1.38 -8.99
N PHE A 55 13.92 0.66 -9.41
CA PHE A 55 14.00 -0.80 -9.27
C PHE A 55 12.79 -1.53 -9.88
N GLU A 56 12.38 -1.16 -11.09
CA GLU A 56 11.16 -1.70 -11.73
C GLU A 56 11.15 -3.23 -11.90
N ASP A 57 12.33 -3.84 -11.96
CA ASP A 57 12.52 -5.29 -11.99
C ASP A 57 12.29 -5.99 -10.65
N TRP A 58 12.12 -5.22 -9.56
CA TRP A 58 11.95 -5.71 -8.20
C TRP A 58 10.52 -5.50 -7.73
N GLN A 59 10.03 -6.48 -6.97
CA GLN A 59 8.72 -6.42 -6.36
C GLN A 59 8.84 -6.24 -4.85
N LEU A 60 7.88 -5.51 -4.30
CA LEU A 60 7.69 -5.33 -2.87
C LEU A 60 6.51 -6.20 -2.45
N ASP A 61 6.57 -6.68 -1.21
CA ASP A 61 5.49 -7.51 -0.68
C ASP A 61 4.18 -6.73 -0.69
N SER A 62 3.09 -7.43 -1.03
CA SER A 62 1.76 -6.83 -1.02
C SER A 62 1.39 -6.39 0.40
N MET A 63 0.82 -5.19 0.53
CA MET A 63 0.24 -4.72 1.77
C MET A 63 -1.28 -4.96 1.70
N PRO A 64 -1.80 -6.07 2.26
CA PRO A 64 -3.23 -6.34 2.26
C PRO A 64 -3.99 -5.29 3.07
N MET A 65 -5.17 -4.91 2.57
CA MET A 65 -6.08 -4.01 3.25
C MET A 65 -7.23 -4.81 3.87
N TYR A 66 -7.51 -4.54 5.14
CA TYR A 66 -8.55 -5.23 5.89
C TYR A 66 -9.58 -4.25 6.45
N VAL A 67 -10.81 -4.72 6.60
CA VAL A 67 -11.83 -4.04 7.39
C VAL A 67 -11.82 -4.63 8.79
N ALA A 68 -11.31 -3.87 9.76
CA ALA A 68 -11.23 -4.30 11.15
C ALA A 68 -12.46 -3.84 11.94
N PHE A 69 -13.04 -4.75 12.73
CA PHE A 69 -14.14 -4.48 13.64
C PHE A 69 -14.03 -5.38 14.88
N PRO A 70 -14.58 -4.97 16.05
CA PRO A 70 -14.51 -5.77 17.25
C PRO A 70 -15.17 -7.15 17.07
N PRO A 71 -14.59 -8.22 17.62
CA PRO A 71 -15.19 -9.55 17.61
C PRO A 71 -16.37 -9.60 18.61
N ASN A 72 -17.47 -8.95 18.26
CA ASN A 72 -18.71 -9.00 19.03
C ASN A 72 -19.59 -10.14 18.54
N ARG A 73 -20.22 -10.85 19.49
CA ARG A 73 -21.15 -11.96 19.21
C ARG A 73 -22.27 -11.58 18.22
N HIS A 74 -22.63 -10.29 18.16
CA HIS A 74 -23.60 -9.76 17.21
C HIS A 74 -23.03 -8.52 16.50
N VAL A 75 -22.43 -8.70 15.32
CA VAL A 75 -22.15 -7.59 14.41
C VAL A 75 -23.49 -6.99 13.97
N SER A 76 -23.68 -5.69 14.23
CA SER A 76 -24.90 -4.96 13.85
C SER A 76 -25.14 -5.05 12.34
N ILE A 77 -26.42 -5.10 11.93
CA ILE A 77 -26.81 -5.09 10.51
C ILE A 77 -26.19 -3.90 9.79
N LYS A 78 -26.14 -2.72 10.43
CA LYS A 78 -25.53 -1.51 9.84
C LYS A 78 -24.05 -1.72 9.48
N VAL A 79 -23.31 -2.40 10.34
CA VAL A 79 -21.88 -2.70 10.10
C VAL A 79 -21.72 -3.72 8.98
N ARG A 80 -22.57 -4.75 8.91
CA ARG A 80 -22.53 -5.72 7.80
C ARG A 80 -22.80 -5.07 6.46
N VAL A 81 -23.88 -4.28 6.37
CA VAL A 81 -24.22 -3.55 5.13
C VAL A 81 -23.08 -2.61 4.73
N PHE A 82 -22.44 -1.94 5.68
CA PHE A 82 -21.26 -1.12 5.39
C PHE A 82 -20.06 -1.95 4.90
N ILE A 83 -19.77 -3.09 5.52
CA ILE A 83 -18.69 -4.01 5.10
C ILE A 83 -18.93 -4.50 3.67
N ASP A 84 -20.16 -4.93 3.37
CA ASP A 84 -20.52 -5.43 2.03
C ASP A 84 -20.35 -4.32 0.99
N TRP A 85 -20.90 -3.13 1.28
CA TRP A 85 -20.79 -1.97 0.41
C TRP A 85 -19.34 -1.53 0.18
N VAL A 86 -18.54 -1.36 1.24
CA VAL A 86 -17.15 -0.90 1.09
C VAL A 86 -16.28 -1.95 0.38
N SER A 87 -16.56 -3.23 0.59
CA SER A 87 -15.86 -4.31 -0.12
C SER A 87 -16.13 -4.27 -1.61
N GLU A 88 -17.37 -3.99 -2.03
CA GLU A 88 -17.74 -3.80 -3.44
C GLU A 88 -17.08 -2.54 -4.03
N VAL A 89 -17.11 -1.42 -3.32
CA VAL A 89 -16.43 -0.18 -3.74
C VAL A 89 -14.93 -0.41 -3.93
N MET A 90 -14.30 -1.11 -2.99
CA MET A 90 -12.87 -1.44 -3.07
C MET A 90 -12.56 -2.48 -4.15
N ALA A 91 -13.49 -3.39 -4.45
CA ALA A 91 -13.36 -4.32 -5.58
C ALA A 91 -13.33 -3.59 -6.94
N GLN A 92 -14.03 -2.45 -7.05
CA GLN A 92 -14.12 -1.66 -8.28
C GLN A 92 -13.04 -0.58 -8.41
N HIS A 93 -12.70 0.07 -7.29
CA HIS A 93 -11.86 1.28 -7.30
C HIS A 93 -10.58 1.14 -6.46
N GLY A 94 -10.46 0.08 -5.67
CA GLY A 94 -9.32 -0.13 -4.80
C GLY A 94 -8.04 -0.42 -5.58
N PRO A 95 -6.87 -0.14 -4.98
CA PRO A 95 -5.58 -0.58 -5.48
C PRO A 95 -5.42 -2.09 -5.24
N LEU A 96 -6.17 -2.90 -5.98
CA LEU A 96 -6.15 -4.34 -5.83
C LEU A 96 -4.91 -4.89 -6.53
N GLY A 97 -3.89 -5.22 -5.73
CA GLY A 97 -2.85 -6.15 -6.17
C GLY A 97 -3.45 -7.53 -6.43
N LYS A 98 -2.82 -8.33 -7.30
CA LYS A 98 -3.19 -9.75 -7.44
C LYS A 98 -3.03 -10.40 -6.06
N ARG A 99 -4.12 -10.92 -5.46
CA ARG A 99 -4.05 -11.69 -4.21
C ARG A 99 -3.02 -12.79 -4.34
N SER A 100 -1.97 -12.75 -3.52
CA SER A 100 -0.99 -13.84 -3.44
C SER A 100 -1.65 -15.06 -2.80
N LYS A 101 -1.32 -16.26 -3.25
CA LYS A 101 -1.79 -17.51 -2.63
C LYS A 101 -1.31 -17.68 -1.17
N ALA A 102 -0.30 -16.92 -0.75
CA ALA A 102 0.22 -16.96 0.61
C ALA A 102 -0.71 -16.33 1.67
N ASP A 103 -1.61 -15.42 1.27
CA ASP A 103 -2.52 -14.72 2.19
C ASP A 103 -3.77 -15.55 2.59
N GLN A 104 -3.83 -16.81 2.13
CA GLN A 104 -4.94 -17.75 2.40
C GLN A 104 -4.57 -18.87 3.40
N ALA A 105 -3.37 -18.83 3.98
CA ALA A 105 -2.89 -19.80 4.97
C ALA A 105 -3.04 -19.28 6.41
#